data_AF-Q0GY22-F1
#
_entry.id   AF-Q0GY22-F1
#
_cell.length_a   1.000
_cell.length_b   1.000
_cell.length_c   1.000
_cell.angle_alpha   90.00
_cell.angle_beta   90.00
_cell.angle_gamma   90.00
#
_symmetry.space_group_name_H-M   'P 1'
#
loop_
_entity.id
_entity.type
_entity.pdbx_description
1 polymer ?
#
loop_
_entity_poly.entity_id
_entity_poly.type
_entity_poly.pdbx_seq_one_letter_code
_entity_poly.pdbx_strand_id
1 'polypeptide(L)'
;PEFPWYGYDSYSGRLLRYHNLKVNLNGSKEYQAYCFNLKRFEPKKEESSSPNWYKKLDGSTETFKKYAENPRFSGEELRRHILKVLYNGYPNSNEIMKGIDPLNAILVTQ
;
A
#
# COMPACT_ATOMS: atom_id res chain seq x y z
N PRO A 1 19.14 9.55 -4.96
CA PRO A 1 18.87 8.61 -6.08
C PRO A 1 17.42 8.80 -6.56
N GLU A 2 17.08 8.36 -7.78
CA GLU A 2 15.72 8.53 -8.33
C GLU A 2 14.65 7.72 -7.56
N PHE A 3 15.03 6.58 -6.99
CA PHE A 3 14.15 5.69 -6.21
C PHE A 3 14.67 5.58 -4.76
N PRO A 4 14.47 6.60 -3.92
CA PRO A 4 15.06 6.62 -2.58
C PRO A 4 14.20 5.92 -1.50
N TRP A 5 12.94 5.59 -1.79
CA TRP A 5 12.02 5.02 -0.80
C TRP A 5 12.20 3.52 -0.70
N TYR A 6 12.41 3.01 0.50
CA TYR A 6 12.44 1.58 0.75
C TYR A 6 11.00 1.09 0.95
N GLY A 7 10.58 0.11 0.17
CA GLY A 7 9.28 -0.55 0.33
C GLY A 7 9.46 -2.04 0.63
N TYR A 8 8.71 -2.53 1.61
CA TYR A 8 8.88 -3.87 2.17
C TYR A 8 7.60 -4.38 2.80
N ASP A 9 7.54 -5.69 2.99
CA ASP A 9 6.51 -6.37 3.78
C ASP A 9 7.05 -6.68 5.18
N SER A 10 6.55 -5.99 6.20
CA SER A 10 6.98 -6.18 7.61
C SER A 10 6.28 -7.34 8.30
N TYR A 11 5.32 -8.01 7.64
CA TYR A 11 4.72 -9.21 8.19
C TYR A 11 5.68 -10.41 8.07
N SER A 12 6.08 -10.97 9.21
CA SER A 12 7.02 -12.10 9.31
C SER A 12 6.34 -13.45 9.62
N GLY A 13 5.00 -13.51 9.62
CA GLY A 13 4.27 -14.74 9.91
C GLY A 13 4.16 -15.71 8.72
N ARG A 14 3.53 -16.87 8.97
CA ARG A 14 3.47 -18.00 8.00
C ARG A 14 2.23 -18.00 7.11
N LEU A 15 1.18 -17.27 7.48
CA LEU A 15 -0.06 -17.24 6.71
C LEU A 15 0.10 -16.36 5.47
N LEU A 16 0.03 -16.98 4.29
CA LEU A 16 0.30 -16.34 2.99
C LEU A 16 -0.67 -15.21 2.63
N ARG A 17 -1.86 -15.17 3.22
CA ARG A 17 -2.84 -14.11 2.97
C ARG A 17 -2.51 -12.78 3.64
N TYR A 18 -1.62 -12.79 4.63
CA TYR A 18 -1.29 -11.59 5.40
C TYR A 18 -0.04 -10.93 4.85
N HIS A 19 -0.14 -9.62 4.75
CA HIS A 19 0.94 -8.70 4.44
C HIS A 19 0.78 -7.48 5.34
N ASN A 20 1.89 -6.80 5.62
CA ASN A 20 1.90 -5.50 6.25
C ASN A 20 2.89 -4.62 5.50
N LEU A 21 2.46 -4.14 4.33
CA LEU A 21 3.33 -3.39 3.44
C LEU A 21 3.62 -2.00 4.01
N LYS A 22 4.89 -1.62 4.03
CA LYS A 22 5.38 -0.33 4.52
C LYS A 22 6.26 0.34 3.48
N VAL A 23 6.34 1.67 3.59
CA VAL A 23 7.39 2.45 2.94
C VAL A 23 8.03 3.42 3.94
N ASN A 24 9.35 3.61 3.85
CA ASN A 24 10.07 4.66 4.58
C ASN A 24 11.19 5.26 3.71
N LEU A 25 11.81 6.32 4.22
CA LEU A 25 12.93 6.99 3.58
C LEU A 25 14.10 7.00 4.57
N ASN A 26 15.14 6.19 4.31
CA ASN A 26 16.36 6.13 5.12
C ASN A 26 16.09 5.98 6.64
N GLY A 27 15.21 5.04 7.02
CA GLY A 27 14.86 4.81 8.43
C GLY A 27 13.94 5.86 9.04
N SER A 28 13.33 6.73 8.23
CA SER A 28 12.27 7.63 8.68
C SER A 28 11.06 6.86 9.23
N LYS A 29 10.10 7.61 9.77
CA LYS A 29 8.75 7.10 10.05
C LYS A 29 8.22 6.25 8.89
N GLU A 30 7.66 5.10 9.24
CA GLU A 30 6.99 4.20 8.30
C GLU A 30 5.59 4.71 7.95
N TYR A 31 5.21 4.51 6.70
CA TYR A 31 3.85 4.75 6.21
C TYR A 31 3.22 3.42 5.80
N GLN A 32 1.96 3.21 6.19
CA GLN A 32 1.17 2.08 5.70
C GLN A 32 1.05 2.18 4.18
N ALA A 33 1.34 1.08 3.49
CA ALA A 33 1.18 0.95 2.06
C ALA A 33 0.22 -0.20 1.71
N TYR A 34 -0.26 -0.16 0.47
CA TYR A 34 -1.12 -1.17 -0.15
C TYR A 34 -0.64 -1.38 -1.59
N CYS A 35 -0.65 -2.63 -2.07
CA CYS A 35 -0.35 -2.92 -3.46
C CYS A 35 -1.56 -2.56 -4.35
N PHE A 36 -1.34 -2.22 -5.62
CA PHE A 36 -2.42 -1.83 -6.53
C PHE A 36 -2.33 -2.50 -7.91
N ASN A 37 -1.35 -3.38 -8.12
CA ASN A 37 -1.21 -4.18 -9.35
C ASN A 37 -1.25 -5.67 -8.99
N LEU A 38 -2.44 -6.28 -9.07
CA LEU A 38 -2.69 -7.66 -8.62
C LEU A 38 -1.83 -8.73 -9.29
N LYS A 39 -1.32 -8.49 -10.51
CA LYS A 39 -0.49 -9.46 -11.24
C LYS A 39 1.02 -9.29 -11.02
N ARG A 40 1.44 -8.31 -10.22
CA ARG A 40 2.86 -8.07 -9.90
C ARG A 40 3.19 -8.64 -8.52
N PHE A 41 4.45 -9.03 -8.35
CA PHE A 41 4.94 -9.49 -7.05
C PHE A 41 4.80 -8.41 -5.99
N GLU A 42 4.41 -8.82 -4.79
CA GLU A 42 4.46 -8.01 -3.59
C GLU A 42 5.91 -7.60 -3.25
N PRO A 43 6.10 -6.49 -2.51
CA PRO A 43 7.40 -6.15 -1.95
C PRO A 43 7.99 -7.33 -1.16
N LYS A 44 9.32 -7.49 -1.24
CA LYS A 44 10.04 -8.47 -0.45
C LYS A 44 9.92 -8.16 1.04
N LYS A 45 10.18 -9.17 1.86
CA LYS A 45 10.22 -9.02 3.31
C LYS A 45 11.26 -7.97 3.73
N GLU A 46 11.01 -7.38 4.88
CA GLU A 46 11.99 -6.52 5.55
C GLU A 46 13.36 -7.20 5.62
N GLU A 47 14.44 -6.43 5.45
CA GLU A 47 15.84 -6.92 5.45
C GLU A 47 16.19 -7.94 4.35
N SER A 48 15.33 -8.13 3.33
CA SER A 48 15.68 -8.90 2.13
C SER A 48 17.00 -8.43 1.51
N SER A 49 17.88 -9.37 1.15
CA SER A 49 19.14 -9.09 0.42
C SER A 49 18.92 -8.46 -0.96
N SER A 50 17.69 -8.50 -1.47
CA SER A 50 17.24 -7.83 -2.69
C SER A 50 16.04 -6.93 -2.35
N PRO A 51 16.26 -5.72 -1.82
CA PRO A 51 15.19 -4.81 -1.41
C PRO A 51 14.46 -4.17 -2.60
N ASN A 52 13.22 -3.73 -2.39
CA ASN A 52 12.45 -2.98 -3.38
C ASN A 52 12.57 -1.48 -3.13
N TRP A 53 12.99 -0.73 -4.16
CA TRP A 53 13.15 0.72 -4.12
C TRP A 53 12.08 1.42 -4.96
N TYR A 54 11.50 2.48 -4.41
CA TYR A 54 10.37 3.20 -4.97
C TYR A 54 10.65 4.70 -5.12
N LYS A 55 9.91 5.32 -6.04
CA LYS A 55 9.84 6.76 -6.24
C LYS A 55 8.48 7.24 -5.77
N LYS A 56 8.46 8.20 -4.86
CA LYS A 56 7.21 8.84 -4.43
C LYS A 56 6.71 9.76 -5.55
N LEU A 57 5.44 9.60 -5.90
CA LEU A 57 4.72 10.43 -6.85
C LEU A 57 3.45 10.95 -6.19
N ASP A 58 2.95 12.09 -6.66
CA ASP A 58 1.66 12.60 -6.21
C ASP A 58 0.53 11.69 -6.70
N GLY A 59 -0.41 11.39 -5.79
CA GLY A 59 -1.59 10.56 -6.04
C GLY A 59 -2.64 11.29 -6.89
N SER A 60 -2.27 11.63 -8.12
CA SER A 60 -3.14 12.30 -9.09
C SER A 60 -3.83 11.31 -10.02
N THR A 61 -4.84 11.81 -10.72
CA THR A 61 -5.57 11.07 -11.75
C THR A 61 -4.65 10.54 -12.85
N GLU A 62 -3.69 11.34 -13.29
CA GLU A 62 -2.69 11.00 -14.32
C GLU A 62 -1.76 9.90 -13.82
N THR A 63 -1.29 10.01 -12.58
CA THR A 63 -0.44 8.99 -11.95
C THR A 63 -1.20 7.66 -11.89
N PHE A 64 -2.44 7.63 -11.39
CA PHE A 64 -3.20 6.39 -11.33
C PHE A 64 -3.48 5.80 -12.71
N LYS A 65 -3.83 6.62 -13.72
CA LYS A 65 -4.01 6.17 -15.11
C LYS A 65 -2.74 5.54 -15.68
N LYS A 66 -1.56 6.10 -15.36
CA LYS A 66 -0.28 5.62 -15.89
C LYS A 66 0.18 4.31 -15.26
N TYR A 67 -0.05 4.12 -13.96
CA TYR A 67 0.54 3.01 -13.21
C TYR A 67 -0.43 1.87 -12.89
N ALA A 68 -1.74 2.11 -12.80
CA ALA A 68 -2.72 1.05 -12.59
C ALA A 68 -2.92 0.22 -13.87
N GLU A 69 -2.86 -1.11 -13.75
CA GLU A 69 -2.97 -2.01 -14.90
C GLU A 69 -4.39 -2.09 -15.45
N ASN A 70 -5.39 -2.19 -14.56
CA ASN A 70 -6.80 -2.28 -14.92
C ASN A 70 -7.68 -1.52 -13.89
N PRO A 71 -7.68 -0.17 -13.91
CA PRO A 71 -8.47 0.61 -12.98
C PRO A 71 -9.97 0.47 -13.26
N ARG A 72 -10.79 0.30 -12.21
CA ARG A 72 -12.26 0.17 -12.33
C ARG A 72 -12.94 1.46 -12.80
N PHE A 73 -12.43 2.59 -12.34
CA PHE A 73 -12.91 3.93 -12.67
C PHE A 73 -11.82 4.70 -13.40
N SER A 74 -12.14 5.88 -13.92
CA SER A 74 -11.16 6.81 -14.49
C SER A 74 -11.33 8.21 -13.89
N GLY A 75 -10.38 9.10 -14.17
CA GLY A 75 -10.54 10.49 -13.76
C GLY A 75 -10.49 10.70 -12.24
N GLU A 76 -11.09 11.81 -11.81
CA GLU A 76 -11.27 12.14 -10.40
C GLU A 76 -12.13 11.12 -9.63
N GLU A 77 -12.98 10.37 -10.33
CA GLU A 77 -13.78 9.33 -9.68
C GLU A 77 -12.89 8.23 -9.09
N LEU A 78 -11.88 7.77 -9.84
CA LEU A 78 -10.90 6.80 -9.35
C LEU A 78 -10.16 7.34 -8.12
N ARG A 79 -9.63 8.56 -8.22
CA ARG A 79 -8.86 9.20 -7.15
C ARG A 79 -9.69 9.34 -5.86
N ARG A 80 -10.93 9.81 -5.98
CA ARG A 80 -11.86 9.97 -4.85
C ARG A 80 -12.19 8.65 -4.17
N HIS A 81 -12.42 7.58 -4.93
CA HIS A 81 -12.72 6.27 -4.35
C HIS A 81 -11.51 5.68 -3.61
N ILE A 82 -10.31 5.77 -4.18
CA ILE A 82 -9.07 5.33 -3.51
C ILE A 82 -8.88 6.10 -2.19
N LEU A 83 -9.00 7.43 -2.21
CA LEU A 83 -8.89 8.25 -0.99
C LEU A 83 -9.94 7.87 0.06
N LYS A 84 -11.19 7.64 -0.36
CA LYS A 84 -12.26 7.24 0.55
C LYS A 84 -11.96 5.89 1.23
N VAL A 85 -11.42 4.92 0.49
CA VAL A 85 -11.01 3.62 1.05
C VAL A 85 -9.87 3.81 2.05
N LEU A 86 -8.79 4.49 1.67
CA LEU A 86 -7.62 4.69 2.56
C LEU A 86 -7.95 5.54 3.82
N TYR A 87 -8.90 6.46 3.72
CA TYR A 87 -9.32 7.29 4.85
C TYR A 87 -10.19 6.51 5.85
N ASN A 88 -10.95 5.53 5.38
CA ASN A 88 -11.86 4.75 6.22
C ASN A 88 -11.32 3.36 6.60
N GLY A 89 -10.30 2.89 5.89
CA GLY A 89 -9.60 1.64 6.14
C GLY A 89 -8.55 1.75 7.24
N TYR A 90 -7.74 0.71 7.37
CA TYR A 90 -6.63 0.70 8.31
C TYR A 90 -5.50 1.65 7.87
N PRO A 91 -4.81 2.37 8.78
CA PRO A 91 -5.05 2.47 10.22
C PRO A 91 -6.01 3.62 10.62
N ASN A 92 -6.48 4.43 9.67
CA ASN A 92 -7.24 5.66 9.93
C ASN A 92 -8.71 5.43 10.32
N SER A 93 -9.09 4.18 10.60
CA SER A 93 -10.46 3.71 10.58
C SER A 93 -11.41 4.57 11.41
N ASN A 94 -12.27 5.35 10.73
CA ASN A 94 -13.40 6.09 11.31
C ASN A 94 -14.45 5.14 11.88
N GLU A 95 -14.06 4.34 12.87
CA GLU A 95 -14.80 3.24 13.49
C GLU A 95 -15.25 2.09 12.56
N ILE A 96 -15.13 2.21 11.24
CA ILE A 96 -15.54 1.16 10.28
C ILE A 96 -14.79 -0.16 10.51
N MET A 97 -13.50 -0.10 10.87
CA MET A 97 -12.69 -1.30 11.15
C MET A 97 -12.65 -1.66 12.64
N LYS A 98 -13.54 -1.09 13.47
CA LYS A 98 -13.55 -1.30 14.92
C LYS A 98 -13.80 -2.76 15.25
N GLY A 99 -12.95 -3.33 16.11
CA GLY A 99 -13.04 -4.73 16.54
C GLY A 99 -12.43 -5.73 15.56
N ILE A 100 -11.87 -5.27 14.42
CA ILE A 100 -11.13 -6.14 13.49
C ILE A 100 -9.65 -6.10 13.86
N ASP A 101 -9.02 -7.28 14.00
CA ASP A 101 -7.58 -7.37 14.24
C ASP A 101 -6.76 -6.67 13.15
N PRO A 102 -5.61 -6.03 13.47
CA PRO A 102 -4.86 -5.22 12.51
C PRO A 102 -4.54 -5.90 11.16
N LEU A 103 -4.07 -7.14 11.18
CA LEU A 103 -3.77 -7.88 9.93
C LEU A 103 -5.03 -8.21 9.12
N ASN A 104 -6.15 -8.46 9.80
CA ASN A 104 -7.44 -8.64 9.13
C ASN A 104 -7.95 -7.31 8.56
N ALA A 105 -7.77 -6.19 9.28
CA ALA A 105 -8.16 -4.87 8.80
C ALA A 105 -7.31 -4.40 7.61
N ILE A 106 -6.02 -4.73 7.59
CA ILE A 106 -5.15 -4.53 6.42
C ILE A 106 -5.66 -5.36 5.25
N LEU A 107 -5.97 -6.64 5.46
CA LEU A 107 -6.51 -7.53 4.42
C LEU A 107 -7.86 -7.04 3.86
N VAL A 108 -8.72 -6.46 4.69
CA VAL A 108 -10.01 -5.87 4.25
C VAL A 108 -9.81 -4.56 3.47
N THR A 109 -8.77 -3.80 3.79
CA THR A 109 -8.47 -2.52 3.11
C THR A 109 -7.78 -2.73 1.76
N GLN A 110 -7.01 -3.82 1.62
CA GLN A 110 -6.28 -4.22 0.43
C GLN A 110 -7.22 -4.70 -0.70
#